data_AF-A0A7Z7LQQ0-F1
#
_entry.id   AF-A0A7Z7LQQ0-F1
#
_cell.length_a   1.000
_cell.length_b   1.000
_cell.length_c   1.000
_cell.angle_alpha   90.00
_cell.angle_beta   90.00
_cell.angle_gamma   90.00
#
_symmetry.space_group_name_H-M   'P 1'
#
loop_
_entity.id
_entity.type
_entity.pdbx_description
1 polymer ?
#
loop_
_entity_poly.entity_id
_entity_poly.type
_entity_poly.pdbx_seq_one_letter_code
_entity_poly.pdbx_strand_id
1 'polypeptide(L)'
;MTRGQLAVLARNLMAIGMVTTAEYALLEAIITTAKADAFDKGGRPIVYKSNRQLGYDINKSPGRVSRILSRLYDLGLVTMQDSANFKRYPIRDGEGDIADACGIDLRVLIARHHELDQLVRQKREEIRVRDSAARRFRDALRAARYALASSTERGEAILGRIGSRVEKIAAFIGSARYAPAQVLRKATMLLEWLADRLRNVNRIPQASDIDANMTCTDVENDMHIQITTPRPFEARNCSGLPT
;
A
#
# COMPACT_ATOMS: atom_id res chain seq x y z
N MET A 1 -21.87 11.04 23.45
CA MET A 1 -21.60 10.15 22.30
C MET A 1 -22.95 9.71 21.79
N THR A 2 -23.24 9.85 20.52
CA THR A 2 -24.57 9.51 19.99
C THR A 2 -24.61 8.06 19.51
N ARG A 3 -25.81 7.47 19.46
CA ARG A 3 -26.04 6.16 18.84
C ARG A 3 -25.47 6.06 17.42
N GLY A 4 -25.62 7.14 16.64
CA GLY A 4 -25.10 7.23 15.27
C GLY A 4 -23.57 7.17 15.20
N GLN A 5 -22.86 7.81 16.13
CA GLN A 5 -21.40 7.73 16.22
C GLN A 5 -20.93 6.30 16.49
N LEU A 6 -21.59 5.58 17.39
CA LEU A 6 -21.26 4.17 17.67
C LEU A 6 -21.54 3.24 16.48
N ALA A 7 -22.64 3.47 15.74
CA ALA A 7 -22.94 2.70 14.54
C ALA A 7 -21.86 2.90 13.45
N VAL A 8 -21.39 4.13 13.26
CA VAL A 8 -20.26 4.44 12.37
C VAL A 8 -18.98 3.76 12.85
N LEU A 9 -18.69 3.81 14.15
CA LEU A 9 -17.54 3.12 14.73
C LEU A 9 -17.59 1.62 14.47
N ALA A 10 -18.72 0.95 14.74
CA ALA A 10 -18.89 -0.49 14.50
C ALA A 10 -18.61 -0.87 13.05
N ARG A 11 -19.11 -0.07 12.09
CA ARG A 11 -18.84 -0.27 10.66
C ARG A 11 -17.36 -0.10 10.34
N ASN A 12 -16.72 0.89 10.94
CA ASN A 12 -15.30 1.15 10.73
C ASN A 12 -14.43 0.02 11.29
N LEU A 13 -14.77 -0.54 12.45
CA LEU A 13 -14.10 -1.69 13.06
C LEU A 13 -14.15 -2.93 12.13
N MET A 14 -15.28 -3.15 11.48
CA MET A 14 -15.41 -4.20 10.45
C MET A 14 -14.53 -3.89 9.23
N ALA A 15 -14.54 -2.64 8.75
CA ALA A 15 -13.79 -2.24 7.56
C ALA A 15 -12.26 -2.42 7.73
N ILE A 16 -11.73 -2.28 8.95
CA ILE A 16 -10.33 -2.54 9.27
C ILE A 16 -10.04 -4.02 9.60
N GLY A 17 -11.07 -4.88 9.63
CA GLY A 17 -10.96 -6.31 9.92
C GLY A 17 -10.84 -6.67 11.40
N MET A 18 -11.14 -5.74 12.32
CA MET A 18 -11.11 -6.01 13.76
C MET A 18 -12.29 -6.87 14.22
N VAL A 19 -13.44 -6.71 13.56
CA VAL A 19 -14.63 -7.56 13.74
C VAL A 19 -15.05 -8.17 12.42
N THR A 20 -15.62 -9.37 12.47
CA THR A 20 -16.18 -10.06 11.30
C THR A 20 -17.53 -9.47 10.90
N THR A 21 -18.02 -9.80 9.70
CA THR A 21 -19.36 -9.36 9.24
C THR A 21 -20.48 -9.82 10.16
N ALA A 22 -20.36 -11.03 10.74
CA ALA A 22 -21.36 -11.55 11.67
C ALA A 22 -21.31 -10.85 13.04
N GLU A 23 -20.12 -10.51 13.52
CA GLU A 23 -19.92 -9.72 14.73
C GLU A 23 -20.45 -8.29 14.58
N TYR A 24 -20.15 -7.65 13.45
CA TYR A 24 -20.69 -6.34 13.09
C TYR A 24 -22.22 -6.36 13.06
N ALA A 25 -22.84 -7.33 12.38
CA ALA A 25 -24.29 -7.43 12.28
C ALA A 25 -24.94 -7.52 13.68
N LEU A 26 -24.34 -8.31 14.59
CA LEU A 26 -24.84 -8.39 15.96
C LEU A 26 -24.66 -7.06 16.72
N LEU A 27 -23.47 -6.46 16.63
CA LEU A 27 -23.16 -5.20 17.31
C LEU A 27 -24.08 -4.07 16.82
N GLU A 28 -24.31 -3.97 15.52
CA GLU A 28 -25.24 -3.02 14.91
C GLU A 28 -26.69 -3.25 15.37
N ALA A 29 -27.15 -4.50 15.44
CA ALA A 29 -28.48 -4.84 15.94
C ALA A 29 -28.66 -4.43 17.40
N ILE A 30 -27.63 -4.63 18.26
CA ILE A 30 -27.65 -4.24 19.67
C ILE A 30 -27.66 -2.70 19.80
N ILE A 31 -26.77 -1.99 19.11
CA ILE A 31 -26.71 -0.51 19.12
C ILE A 31 -28.04 0.09 18.67
N THR A 32 -28.66 -0.48 17.63
CA THR A 32 -29.93 0.03 17.07
C THR A 32 -31.12 -0.27 17.98
N THR A 33 -31.09 -1.40 18.71
CA THR A 33 -32.15 -1.79 19.63
C THR A 33 -32.23 -0.86 20.85
N ALA A 34 -31.09 -0.35 21.33
CA ALA A 34 -31.09 0.63 22.41
C ALA A 34 -31.73 1.96 21.96
N LYS A 35 -32.56 2.55 22.83
CA LYS A 35 -33.19 3.85 22.57
C LYS A 35 -32.11 4.93 22.43
N ALA A 36 -32.37 5.94 21.60
CA ALA A 36 -31.35 6.95 21.27
C ALA A 36 -30.97 7.84 22.47
N ASP A 37 -31.95 8.17 23.32
CA ASP A 37 -31.81 8.90 24.59
C ASP A 37 -30.96 8.16 25.63
N ALA A 38 -30.94 6.82 25.58
CA ALA A 38 -30.11 6.00 26.47
C ALA A 38 -28.59 6.21 26.26
N PHE A 39 -28.17 6.88 25.18
CA PHE A 39 -26.77 7.23 24.91
C PHE A 39 -26.39 8.63 25.39
N ASP A 40 -27.34 9.42 25.88
CA ASP A 40 -27.07 10.73 26.46
C ASP A 40 -26.34 10.62 27.80
N LYS A 41 -25.87 11.77 28.32
CA LYS A 41 -25.09 11.78 29.57
C LYS A 41 -25.90 11.18 30.72
N GLY A 42 -25.35 10.15 31.37
CA GLY A 42 -26.01 9.43 32.46
C GLY A 42 -26.98 8.33 32.00
N GLY A 43 -27.19 8.20 30.68
CA GLY A 43 -28.01 7.14 30.10
C GLY A 43 -27.39 5.75 30.27
N ARG A 44 -28.24 4.72 30.19
CA ARG A 44 -27.89 3.31 30.34
C ARG A 44 -28.32 2.53 29.10
N PRO A 45 -27.49 2.44 28.05
CA PRO A 45 -27.83 1.73 26.82
C PRO A 45 -27.65 0.23 27.01
N ILE A 46 -28.58 -0.37 27.75
CA ILE A 46 -28.61 -1.79 28.09
C ILE A 46 -29.69 -2.49 27.25
N VAL A 47 -29.31 -3.57 26.57
CA VAL A 47 -30.20 -4.33 25.70
C VAL A 47 -30.53 -5.68 26.32
N TYR A 48 -31.81 -5.93 26.57
CA TYR A 48 -32.31 -7.15 27.21
C TYR A 48 -32.93 -8.16 26.23
N LYS A 49 -32.77 -7.98 24.91
CA LYS A 49 -33.22 -8.99 23.91
C LYS A 49 -32.56 -10.35 24.16
N SER A 50 -33.36 -11.42 24.05
CA SER A 50 -32.86 -12.79 24.14
C SER A 50 -31.96 -13.15 22.95
N ASN A 51 -31.10 -14.17 23.11
CA ASN A 51 -30.28 -14.67 22.00
C ASN A 51 -31.13 -15.20 20.83
N ARG A 52 -32.37 -15.63 21.08
CA ARG A 52 -33.31 -16.04 20.02
C ARG A 52 -33.80 -14.84 19.21
N GLN A 53 -34.17 -13.74 19.86
CA GLN A 53 -34.60 -12.51 19.19
C GLN A 53 -33.44 -11.88 18.40
N LEU A 54 -32.27 -11.74 19.04
CA LEU A 54 -31.07 -11.25 18.34
C LEU A 54 -30.72 -12.16 17.16
N GLY A 55 -30.84 -13.48 17.33
CA GLY A 55 -30.60 -14.45 16.26
C GLY A 55 -31.55 -14.29 15.08
N TYR A 56 -32.82 -13.96 15.34
CA TYR A 56 -33.78 -13.61 14.28
C TYR A 56 -33.34 -12.35 13.53
N ASP A 57 -32.95 -11.29 14.25
CA ASP A 57 -32.53 -10.01 13.66
C ASP A 57 -31.32 -10.16 12.71
N ILE A 58 -30.38 -11.08 13.01
CA ILE A 58 -29.15 -11.28 12.21
C ILE A 58 -29.12 -12.61 11.42
N ASN A 59 -30.24 -13.34 11.38
CA ASN A 59 -30.36 -14.67 10.78
C ASN A 59 -29.26 -15.65 11.23
N LYS A 60 -29.11 -15.83 12.55
CA LYS A 60 -28.18 -16.77 13.20
C LYS A 60 -28.88 -17.58 14.29
N SER A 61 -28.37 -18.79 14.53
CA SER A 61 -28.86 -19.60 15.65
C SER A 61 -28.52 -18.96 17.00
N PRO A 62 -29.33 -19.17 18.05
CA PRO A 62 -29.05 -18.62 19.39
C PRO A 62 -27.67 -18.99 19.93
N GLY A 63 -27.21 -20.22 19.66
CA GLY A 63 -25.86 -20.66 20.03
C GLY A 63 -24.75 -19.93 19.29
N ARG A 64 -24.97 -19.52 18.03
CA ARG A 64 -24.01 -18.68 17.30
C ARG A 64 -24.01 -17.24 17.82
N VAL A 65 -25.18 -16.68 18.15
CA VAL A 65 -25.26 -15.37 18.83
C VAL A 65 -24.48 -15.38 20.14
N SER A 66 -24.64 -16.43 20.96
CA SER A 66 -23.89 -16.56 22.22
C SER A 66 -22.38 -16.49 22.01
N ARG A 67 -21.83 -17.21 21.01
CA ARG A 67 -20.40 -17.17 20.70
C ARG A 67 -19.94 -15.80 20.21
N ILE A 68 -20.76 -15.13 19.39
CA ILE A 68 -20.45 -13.78 18.91
C ILE A 68 -20.43 -12.80 20.08
N LEU A 69 -21.38 -12.88 21.02
CA LEU A 69 -21.39 -12.04 22.23
C LEU A 69 -20.14 -12.25 23.08
N SER A 70 -19.72 -13.50 23.30
CA SER A 70 -18.46 -13.79 23.98
C SER A 70 -17.28 -13.14 23.26
N ARG A 71 -17.23 -13.23 21.93
CA ARG A 71 -16.16 -12.59 21.15
C ARG A 71 -16.18 -11.06 21.26
N LEU A 72 -17.36 -10.44 21.22
CA LEU A 72 -17.50 -8.98 21.41
C LEU A 72 -17.12 -8.56 22.83
N TYR A 73 -17.39 -9.39 23.82
CA TYR A 73 -16.95 -9.19 25.21
C TYR A 73 -15.43 -9.26 25.33
N ASP A 74 -14.79 -10.28 24.74
CA ASP A 74 -13.33 -10.43 24.73
C ASP A 74 -12.63 -9.25 24.05
N LEU A 75 -13.26 -8.68 23.01
CA LEU A 75 -12.78 -7.47 22.33
C LEU A 75 -13.01 -6.19 23.16
N GLY A 76 -13.75 -6.28 24.27
CA GLY A 76 -14.14 -5.17 25.12
C GLY A 76 -15.09 -4.18 24.42
N LEU A 77 -15.94 -4.69 23.52
CA LEU A 77 -16.95 -3.91 22.79
C LEU A 77 -18.32 -3.95 23.47
N VAL A 78 -18.57 -4.97 24.30
CA VAL A 78 -19.79 -5.08 25.12
C VAL A 78 -19.43 -5.64 26.49
N THR A 79 -20.25 -5.32 27.49
CA THR A 79 -20.21 -5.95 28.82
C THR A 79 -21.55 -6.61 29.12
N MET A 80 -21.60 -7.48 30.11
CA MET A 80 -22.84 -8.08 30.59
C MET A 80 -23.20 -7.45 31.94
N GLN A 81 -24.40 -6.89 32.05
CA GLN A 81 -25.00 -6.48 33.31
C GLN A 81 -25.98 -7.58 33.71
N ASP A 82 -25.47 -8.58 34.41
CA ASP A 82 -26.25 -9.77 34.77
C ASP A 82 -26.94 -9.61 36.14
N SER A 83 -28.12 -10.23 36.27
CA SER A 83 -28.71 -10.49 37.58
C SER A 83 -28.22 -11.85 38.11
N ALA A 84 -28.54 -12.16 39.38
CA ALA A 84 -28.20 -13.43 40.01
C ALA A 84 -28.61 -14.69 39.21
N ASN A 85 -29.59 -14.58 38.30
CA ASN A 85 -30.10 -15.67 37.48
C ASN A 85 -29.64 -15.61 36.00
N PHE A 86 -28.73 -14.71 35.63
CA PHE A 86 -28.24 -14.51 34.25
C PHE A 86 -29.35 -14.33 33.19
N LYS A 87 -30.54 -13.91 33.62
CA LYS A 87 -31.67 -13.60 32.73
C LYS A 87 -31.64 -12.13 32.35
N ARG A 88 -32.01 -11.84 31.11
CA ARG A 88 -32.14 -10.48 30.59
C ARG A 88 -33.57 -9.99 30.77
N TYR A 89 -33.76 -8.89 31.49
CA TYR A 89 -35.08 -8.28 31.71
C TYR A 89 -34.95 -6.79 32.05
N PRO A 90 -35.94 -5.96 31.67
CA PRO A 90 -36.02 -4.59 32.15
C PRO A 90 -36.47 -4.58 33.61
N ILE A 91 -35.95 -3.63 34.38
CA ILE A 91 -36.37 -3.31 35.74
C ILE A 91 -37.21 -2.05 35.63
N ARG A 92 -38.46 -2.13 36.11
CA ARG A 92 -39.39 -1.01 36.09
C ARG A 92 -39.46 -0.34 37.46
N ASP A 93 -39.68 0.96 37.48
CA ASP A 93 -40.00 1.69 38.71
C ASP A 93 -41.47 1.49 39.12
N GLY A 94 -41.87 2.14 40.22
CA GLY A 94 -43.23 2.09 40.74
C GLY A 94 -44.29 2.72 39.83
N GLU A 95 -43.89 3.52 38.84
CA GLU A 95 -44.78 4.15 37.85
C GLU A 95 -44.91 3.29 36.57
N GLY A 96 -44.10 2.21 36.46
CA GLY A 96 -44.12 1.28 35.35
C GLY A 96 -43.16 1.64 34.21
N ASP A 97 -42.38 2.71 34.38
CA ASP A 97 -41.33 3.13 33.45
C ASP A 97 -40.06 2.31 33.63
N ILE A 98 -39.27 2.16 32.57
CA ILE A 98 -38.03 1.36 32.60
C ILE A 98 -36.94 2.18 33.29
N ALA A 99 -36.68 1.86 34.56
CA ALA A 99 -35.66 2.52 35.38
C ALA A 99 -34.26 1.92 35.20
N ASP A 100 -34.15 0.61 34.95
CA ASP A 100 -32.87 -0.08 34.74
C ASP A 100 -33.07 -1.35 33.89
N ALA A 101 -31.98 -2.08 33.59
CA ALA A 101 -32.09 -3.37 32.93
C ALA A 101 -30.92 -4.31 33.25
N CYS A 102 -31.20 -5.61 33.20
CA CYS A 102 -30.17 -6.65 33.14
C CYS A 102 -30.04 -7.12 31.69
N GLY A 103 -28.84 -7.08 31.12
CA GLY A 103 -28.62 -7.38 29.71
C GLY A 103 -27.24 -7.03 29.19
N ILE A 104 -27.17 -6.78 27.88
CA ILE A 104 -25.94 -6.40 27.17
C ILE A 104 -25.74 -4.90 27.35
N ASP A 105 -24.63 -4.51 27.97
CA ASP A 105 -24.30 -3.14 28.32
C ASP A 105 -23.30 -2.54 27.31
N LEU A 106 -23.69 -1.41 26.70
CA LEU A 106 -22.90 -0.68 25.71
C LEU A 106 -22.05 0.46 26.31
N ARG A 107 -22.07 0.69 27.62
CA ARG A 107 -21.27 1.75 28.27
C ARG A 107 -19.77 1.60 28.01
N VAL A 108 -19.27 0.36 27.96
CA VAL A 108 -17.86 0.10 27.62
C VAL A 108 -17.50 0.61 26.23
N LEU A 109 -18.40 0.45 25.24
CA LEU A 109 -18.19 0.93 23.88
C LEU A 109 -18.17 2.45 23.81
N ILE A 110 -19.03 3.10 24.61
CA ILE A 110 -19.07 4.56 24.73
C ILE A 110 -17.76 5.08 25.34
N ALA A 111 -17.32 4.47 26.44
CA ALA A 111 -16.09 4.86 27.12
C ALA A 111 -14.84 4.69 26.23
N ARG A 112 -14.80 3.61 25.44
CA ARG A 112 -13.69 3.30 24.53
C ARG A 112 -13.80 3.93 23.15
N HIS A 113 -14.86 4.69 22.86
CA HIS A 113 -15.09 5.23 21.53
C HIS A 113 -13.87 5.99 20.98
N HIS A 114 -13.25 6.85 21.79
CA HIS A 114 -12.12 7.67 21.35
C HIS A 114 -10.89 6.81 21.00
N GLU A 115 -10.53 5.87 21.87
CA GLU A 115 -9.44 4.90 21.67
C GLU A 115 -9.66 4.10 20.38
N LEU A 116 -10.85 3.55 20.19
CA LEU A 116 -11.19 2.73 19.04
C LEU A 116 -11.22 3.54 17.74
N ASP A 117 -11.72 4.77 17.77
CA ASP A 117 -11.70 5.67 16.60
C ASP A 117 -10.28 6.05 16.19
N GLN A 118 -9.39 6.31 17.16
CA GLN A 118 -7.97 6.53 16.89
C GLN A 118 -7.31 5.30 16.25
N LEU A 119 -7.56 4.10 16.80
CA LEU A 119 -7.07 2.84 16.26
C LEU A 119 -7.54 2.63 14.82
N VAL A 120 -8.82 2.91 14.53
CA VAL A 120 -9.39 2.87 13.18
C VAL A 120 -8.63 3.81 12.24
N ARG A 121 -8.37 5.05 12.65
CA ARG A 121 -7.65 6.03 11.83
C ARG A 121 -6.23 5.57 11.53
N GLN A 122 -5.51 5.10 12.55
CA GLN A 122 -4.16 4.57 12.39
C GLN A 122 -4.15 3.38 11.42
N LYS A 123 -5.07 2.42 11.60
CA LYS A 123 -5.11 1.23 10.76
C LYS A 123 -5.47 1.53 9.31
N ARG A 124 -6.37 2.50 9.09
CA ARG A 124 -6.69 2.99 7.74
C ARG A 124 -5.48 3.61 7.06
N GLU A 125 -4.68 4.38 7.79
CA GLU A 125 -3.47 4.97 7.23
C GLU A 125 -2.42 3.89 6.88
N GLU A 126 -2.21 2.90 7.74
CA GLU A 126 -1.35 1.75 7.44
C GLU A 126 -1.79 1.02 6.17
N ILE A 127 -3.11 0.77 6.03
CA ILE A 127 -3.70 0.14 4.84
C ILE A 127 -3.48 1.03 3.62
N ARG A 128 -3.72 2.34 3.71
CA ARG A 128 -3.53 3.30 2.62
C ARG A 128 -2.07 3.34 2.15
N VAL A 129 -1.12 3.43 3.08
CA VAL A 129 0.31 3.44 2.79
C VAL A 129 0.72 2.13 2.11
N ARG A 130 0.29 0.97 2.63
CA ARG A 130 0.56 -0.33 2.01
C ARG A 130 -0.02 -0.44 0.61
N ASP A 131 -1.29 -0.07 0.42
CA ASP A 131 -1.96 -0.19 -0.87
C ASP A 131 -1.36 0.77 -1.91
N SER A 132 -0.93 1.96 -1.50
CA SER A 132 -0.20 2.89 -2.37
C SER A 132 1.15 2.33 -2.81
N ALA A 133 1.91 1.73 -1.89
CA ALA A 133 3.18 1.07 -2.19
C ALA A 133 2.98 -0.15 -3.10
N ALA A 134 1.92 -0.94 -2.88
CA ALA A 134 1.58 -2.10 -3.70
C ALA A 134 1.13 -1.72 -5.11
N ARG A 135 0.44 -0.57 -5.28
CA ARG A 135 0.14 -0.01 -6.61
C ARG A 135 1.42 0.38 -7.32
N ARG A 136 2.25 1.25 -6.71
CA ARG A 136 3.52 1.70 -7.29
C ARG A 136 4.45 0.56 -7.67
N PHE A 137 4.56 -0.47 -6.82
CA PHE A 137 5.34 -1.66 -7.12
C PHE A 137 4.84 -2.39 -8.38
N ARG A 138 3.53 -2.59 -8.51
CA ARG A 138 2.95 -3.24 -9.70
C ARG A 138 3.17 -2.40 -10.96
N ASP A 139 3.05 -1.09 -10.85
CA ASP A 139 3.28 -0.17 -11.97
C ASP A 139 4.75 -0.18 -12.40
N ALA A 140 5.70 -0.13 -11.46
CA ALA A 140 7.13 -0.23 -11.74
C ALA A 140 7.51 -1.60 -12.32
N LEU A 141 6.94 -2.69 -11.81
CA LEU A 141 7.17 -4.04 -12.35
C LEU A 141 6.65 -4.14 -13.79
N ARG A 142 5.46 -3.60 -14.07
CA ARG A 142 4.91 -3.54 -15.43
C ARG A 142 5.81 -2.71 -16.35
N ALA A 143 6.26 -1.54 -15.90
CA ALA A 143 7.15 -0.68 -16.67
C ALA A 143 8.49 -1.36 -16.98
N ALA A 144 9.10 -2.05 -16.01
CA ALA A 144 10.34 -2.79 -16.20
C ALA A 144 10.17 -3.94 -17.20
N ARG A 145 9.09 -4.71 -17.09
CA ARG A 145 8.76 -5.78 -18.06
C ARG A 145 8.48 -5.24 -19.46
N TYR A 146 7.78 -4.11 -19.56
CA TYR A 146 7.54 -3.45 -20.84
C TYR A 146 8.85 -2.97 -21.49
N ALA A 147 9.74 -2.34 -20.72
CA ALA A 147 11.05 -1.90 -21.21
C ALA A 147 11.89 -3.09 -21.73
N LEU A 148 11.84 -4.25 -21.06
CA LEU A 148 12.49 -5.47 -21.55
C LEU A 148 11.90 -5.92 -22.88
N ALA A 149 10.58 -5.97 -23.00
CA ALA A 149 9.89 -6.41 -24.22
C ALA A 149 10.10 -5.47 -25.41
N SER A 150 10.27 -4.17 -25.16
CA SER A 150 10.53 -3.16 -26.20
C SER A 150 12.00 -3.01 -26.56
N SER A 151 12.90 -3.81 -25.97
CA SER A 151 14.35 -3.74 -26.24
C SER A 151 14.71 -4.45 -27.54
N THR A 152 15.69 -3.91 -28.27
CA THR A 152 16.18 -4.51 -29.54
C THR A 152 17.31 -5.53 -29.29
N GLU A 153 17.65 -6.35 -30.29
CA GLU A 153 18.65 -7.45 -30.19
C GLU A 153 20.04 -7.03 -29.67
N ARG A 154 20.36 -5.74 -29.68
CA ARG A 154 21.61 -5.23 -29.10
C ARG A 154 21.63 -5.43 -27.58
N GLY A 155 22.60 -6.22 -27.11
CA GLY A 155 22.85 -6.41 -25.69
C GLY A 155 21.99 -7.49 -25.04
N GLU A 156 21.58 -8.52 -25.78
CA GLU A 156 20.78 -9.66 -25.31
C GLU A 156 21.27 -10.23 -23.95
N ALA A 157 22.58 -10.41 -23.77
CA ALA A 157 23.16 -10.88 -22.51
C ALA A 157 22.89 -9.93 -21.32
N ILE A 158 22.95 -8.61 -21.55
CA ILE A 158 22.66 -7.59 -20.53
C ILE A 158 21.16 -7.55 -20.23
N LEU A 159 20.33 -7.60 -21.28
CA LEU A 159 18.87 -7.66 -21.17
C LEU A 159 18.43 -8.90 -20.39
N GLY A 160 18.97 -10.08 -20.68
CA GLY A 160 18.69 -11.33 -19.97
C GLY A 160 19.10 -11.29 -18.50
N ARG A 161 20.26 -10.68 -18.18
CA ARG A 161 20.70 -10.50 -16.79
C ARG A 161 19.78 -9.54 -16.02
N ILE A 162 19.36 -8.44 -16.65
CA ILE A 162 18.43 -7.49 -16.03
C ILE A 162 17.04 -8.11 -15.87
N GLY A 163 16.53 -8.79 -16.90
CA GLY A 163 15.25 -9.51 -16.87
C GLY A 163 15.21 -10.55 -15.76
N SER A 164 16.28 -11.35 -15.62
CA SER A 164 16.41 -12.31 -14.51
C SER A 164 16.32 -11.65 -13.13
N ARG A 165 16.84 -10.42 -12.98
CA ARG A 165 16.75 -9.67 -11.72
C ARG A 165 15.33 -9.14 -11.47
N VAL A 166 14.67 -8.63 -12.51
CA VAL A 166 13.27 -8.18 -12.42
C VAL A 166 12.37 -9.31 -11.95
N GLU A 167 12.51 -10.50 -12.56
CA GLU A 167 11.70 -11.67 -12.18
C GLU A 167 12.05 -12.21 -10.80
N LYS A 168 13.33 -12.18 -10.38
CA LYS A 168 13.71 -12.52 -9.00
C LYS A 168 13.08 -11.60 -7.97
N ILE A 169 13.02 -10.28 -8.25
CA ILE A 169 12.34 -9.31 -7.37
C ILE A 169 10.85 -9.63 -7.31
N ALA A 170 10.21 -9.89 -8.46
CA ALA A 170 8.79 -10.24 -8.50
C ALA A 170 8.49 -11.52 -7.71
N ALA A 171 9.31 -12.57 -7.87
CA ALA A 171 9.19 -13.83 -7.16
C ALA A 171 9.38 -13.67 -5.63
N PHE A 172 10.37 -12.87 -5.22
CA PHE A 172 10.62 -12.59 -3.80
C PHE A 172 9.46 -11.86 -3.12
N ILE A 173 8.84 -10.89 -3.81
CA ILE A 173 7.69 -10.16 -3.29
C ILE A 173 6.42 -11.03 -3.32
N GLY A 174 6.27 -11.88 -4.34
CA GLY A 174 5.07 -12.68 -4.55
C GLY A 174 3.82 -11.80 -4.64
N SER A 175 2.91 -11.96 -3.68
CA SER A 175 1.70 -11.13 -3.62
C SER A 175 1.94 -9.81 -2.90
N ALA A 176 2.00 -8.73 -3.68
CA ALA A 176 2.14 -7.35 -3.16
C ALA A 176 1.02 -6.94 -2.17
N ARG A 177 -0.12 -7.66 -2.14
CA ARG A 177 -1.19 -7.43 -1.15
C ARG A 177 -0.72 -7.68 0.28
N TYR A 178 0.11 -8.71 0.50
CA TYR A 178 0.53 -9.15 1.83
C TYR A 178 1.93 -8.64 2.23
N ALA A 179 2.67 -8.04 1.29
CA ALA A 179 4.00 -7.52 1.56
C ALA A 179 3.98 -6.20 2.36
N PRO A 180 4.94 -5.97 3.27
CA PRO A 180 5.03 -4.74 4.03
C PRO A 180 5.42 -3.55 3.13
N ALA A 181 4.86 -2.37 3.43
CA ALA A 181 5.01 -1.17 2.60
C ALA A 181 6.47 -0.77 2.35
N GLN A 182 7.35 -0.92 3.35
CA GLN A 182 8.77 -0.58 3.22
C GLN A 182 9.49 -1.49 2.21
N VAL A 183 9.18 -2.79 2.21
CA VAL A 183 9.77 -3.75 1.26
C VAL A 183 9.28 -3.44 -0.16
N LEU A 184 7.99 -3.15 -0.31
CA LEU A 184 7.42 -2.73 -1.60
C LEU A 184 8.08 -1.45 -2.13
N ARG A 185 8.33 -0.45 -1.27
CA ARG A 185 9.04 0.78 -1.67
C ARG A 185 10.46 0.49 -2.15
N LYS A 186 11.22 -0.32 -1.41
CA LYS A 186 12.59 -0.72 -1.81
C LYS A 186 12.59 -1.48 -3.15
N ALA A 187 11.67 -2.44 -3.31
CA ALA A 187 11.53 -3.19 -4.55
C ALA A 187 11.13 -2.28 -5.73
N THR A 188 10.24 -1.31 -5.50
CA THR A 188 9.85 -0.31 -6.49
C THR A 188 11.06 0.49 -6.97
N MET A 189 11.87 1.03 -6.06
CA MET A 189 13.09 1.79 -6.41
C MET A 189 14.06 0.95 -7.24
N LEU A 190 14.24 -0.33 -6.90
CA LEU A 190 15.09 -1.24 -7.67
C LEU A 190 14.53 -1.49 -9.07
N LEU A 191 13.22 -1.66 -9.21
CA LEU A 191 12.57 -1.86 -10.50
C LEU A 191 12.64 -0.60 -11.37
N GLU A 192 12.41 0.58 -10.79
CA GLU A 192 12.57 1.87 -11.46
C GLU A 192 14.00 2.05 -11.98
N TRP A 193 15.01 1.78 -11.13
CA TRP A 193 16.42 1.83 -11.53
C TRP A 193 16.77 0.83 -12.64
N LEU A 194 16.25 -0.40 -12.58
CA LEU A 194 16.44 -1.39 -13.64
C LEU A 194 15.76 -0.94 -14.94
N ALA A 195 14.57 -0.36 -14.87
CA ALA A 195 13.86 0.17 -16.03
C ALA A 195 14.61 1.35 -16.67
N ASP A 196 15.17 2.27 -15.88
CA ASP A 196 16.03 3.34 -16.38
C ASP A 196 17.28 2.80 -17.06
N ARG A 197 17.92 1.80 -16.45
CA ARG A 197 19.09 1.15 -17.05
C ARG A 197 18.75 0.51 -18.40
N LEU A 198 17.59 -0.14 -18.52
CA LEU A 198 17.12 -0.71 -19.79
C LEU A 198 16.87 0.38 -20.83
N ARG A 199 16.19 1.47 -20.46
CA ARG A 199 15.99 2.62 -21.35
C ARG A 199 17.31 3.19 -21.86
N ASN A 200 18.34 3.26 -21.01
CA ASN A 200 19.66 3.75 -21.41
C ASN A 200 20.41 2.79 -22.34
N VAL A 201 20.29 1.47 -22.15
CA VAL A 201 20.84 0.48 -23.09
C VAL A 201 20.16 0.58 -24.47
N ASN A 202 18.87 0.90 -24.48
CA ASN A 202 18.09 1.08 -25.71
C ASN A 202 18.26 2.46 -26.37
N ARG A 203 18.89 3.43 -25.71
CA ARG A 203 19.17 4.74 -26.31
C ARG A 203 20.21 4.57 -27.41
N ILE A 204 19.78 4.81 -28.65
CA ILE A 204 20.64 5.04 -29.80
C ILE A 204 21.53 6.24 -29.44
N PRO A 205 22.87 6.17 -29.53
CA PRO A 205 23.66 7.39 -29.68
C PRO A 205 23.20 8.00 -31.00
N GLN A 206 22.39 9.06 -30.95
CA GLN A 206 22.21 9.90 -32.12
C GLN A 206 23.62 10.37 -32.50
N ALA A 207 24.08 9.98 -33.68
CA ALA A 207 25.29 10.53 -34.28
C ALA A 207 25.00 11.98 -34.70
N SER A 208 24.87 12.88 -33.72
CA SER A 208 24.63 14.31 -33.97
C SER A 208 25.44 15.25 -33.07
N ASP A 209 26.37 14.73 -32.25
CA ASP A 209 27.31 15.56 -31.47
C ASP A 209 28.79 15.29 -31.86
N ILE A 210 29.02 14.79 -33.07
CA ILE A 210 30.33 14.76 -33.71
C ILE A 210 30.12 15.44 -35.07
N ASP A 211 30.85 16.55 -35.33
CA ASP A 211 30.85 17.38 -36.55
C ASP A 211 30.03 18.68 -36.57
N ALA A 212 30.10 19.49 -35.50
CA ALA A 212 29.76 20.92 -35.58
C ALA A 212 30.90 21.85 -35.16
N ASN A 213 32.17 21.41 -35.26
CA ASN A 213 33.36 22.22 -34.99
C ASN A 213 34.46 22.03 -36.04
N MET A 214 34.08 21.96 -37.32
CA MET A 214 35.02 22.15 -38.44
C MET A 214 34.68 23.44 -39.17
N THR A 215 34.72 24.56 -38.44
CA THR A 215 34.82 25.88 -39.07
C THR A 215 36.30 26.12 -39.36
N CYS A 216 36.72 25.74 -40.57
CA CYS A 216 37.92 26.33 -41.17
C CYS A 216 37.69 27.85 -41.21
N THR A 217 38.44 28.59 -40.39
CA THR A 217 38.51 30.05 -40.44
C THR A 217 39.91 30.42 -40.89
N ASP A 218 39.98 30.92 -42.12
CA ASP A 218 40.93 31.88 -42.66
C ASP A 218 42.40 31.78 -42.21
N VAL A 219 43.24 31.28 -43.11
CA VAL A 219 44.63 31.74 -43.18
C VAL A 219 44.92 32.16 -44.62
N GLU A 220 44.46 33.35 -44.99
CA GLU A 220 45.14 34.13 -46.01
C GLU A 220 46.26 34.90 -45.32
N ASN A 221 47.51 34.52 -45.59
CA ASN A 221 48.54 35.51 -45.83
C ASN A 221 49.67 34.93 -46.69
N ASP A 222 49.74 35.50 -47.89
CA ASP A 222 50.87 35.59 -48.79
C ASP A 222 52.26 35.40 -48.15
N MET A 223 53.01 34.42 -48.66
CA MET A 223 54.40 34.67 -49.06
C MET A 223 54.76 33.75 -50.22
N HIS A 224 54.69 34.31 -51.41
CA HIS A 224 55.28 33.77 -52.61
C HIS A 224 56.81 33.75 -52.46
N ILE A 225 57.43 32.59 -52.25
CA ILE A 225 58.87 32.41 -52.47
C ILE A 225 59.05 31.62 -53.76
N GLN A 226 59.39 32.34 -54.81
CA GLN A 226 59.72 31.82 -56.12
C GLN A 226 61.25 31.65 -56.18
N ILE A 227 61.79 30.44 -55.98
CA ILE A 227 63.19 30.15 -56.32
C ILE A 227 63.30 28.76 -56.96
N THR A 228 63.15 28.77 -58.28
CA THR A 228 64.03 28.18 -59.30
C THR A 228 64.79 26.90 -58.97
N THR A 229 64.42 25.82 -59.66
CA THR A 229 65.22 24.63 -59.91
C THR A 229 66.54 24.97 -60.62
N PRO A 230 67.68 24.40 -60.19
CA PRO A 230 68.75 24.03 -61.09
C PRO A 230 68.82 22.49 -61.20
N ARG A 231 68.77 21.99 -62.43
CA ARG A 231 69.12 20.60 -62.78
C ARG A 231 70.67 20.42 -62.76
N PRO A 232 71.19 19.24 -63.16
CA PRO A 232 71.65 18.14 -62.32
C PRO A 232 73.20 18.08 -62.26
N PHE A 233 73.76 17.29 -61.35
CA PHE A 233 75.14 16.83 -61.50
C PHE A 233 75.26 15.37 -61.05
N GLU A 234 75.44 14.48 -62.03
CA GLU A 234 75.99 13.14 -61.80
C GLU A 234 77.52 13.24 -61.68
N ALA A 235 78.13 12.50 -60.73
CA ALA A 235 79.05 11.40 -61.04
C ALA A 235 79.91 10.94 -59.84
N ARG A 236 79.86 9.62 -59.63
CA ARG A 236 80.97 8.68 -59.34
C ARG A 236 81.53 8.50 -57.91
N ASN A 237 81.20 7.31 -57.39
CA ASN A 237 82.07 6.17 -57.02
C ASN A 237 83.00 6.18 -55.80
N CYS A 238 83.07 4.96 -55.23
CA CYS A 238 84.06 4.36 -54.33
C CYS A 238 83.90 4.76 -52.84
N SER A 239 83.99 3.89 -51.85
CA SER A 239 84.35 2.47 -51.73
C SER A 239 84.30 2.12 -50.22
N GLY A 240 84.00 0.86 -49.85
CA GLY A 240 84.53 0.28 -48.60
C GLY A 240 83.52 -0.31 -47.60
N LEU A 241 83.28 -1.62 -47.74
CA LEU A 241 83.19 -2.61 -46.64
C LEU A 241 84.53 -2.67 -45.84
N PRO A 242 84.71 -3.52 -44.81
CA PRO A 242 83.81 -4.37 -44.00
C PRO A 242 84.01 -4.03 -42.48
N THR A 243 83.49 -4.71 -41.45
CA THR A 243 83.24 -6.14 -41.13
C THR A 243 82.10 -6.27 -40.14
#